data_AF-A0A381WJL8-F1
#
_entry.id   AF-A0A381WJL8-F1
#
_cell.length_a   1.000
_cell.length_b   1.000
_cell.length_c   1.000
_cell.angle_alpha   90.00
_cell.angle_beta   90.00
_cell.angle_gamma   90.00
#
_symmetry.space_group_name_H-M   'P 1'
#
loop_
_entity.id
_entity.type
_entity.pdbx_description
1 polymer ?
#
loop_
_entity_poly.entity_id
_entity_poly.type
_entity_poly.pdbx_seq_one_letter_code
_entity_poly.pdbx_strand_id
1 'polypeptide(L)'
;MLGGMDRFPRTTIGRRNFLAGAGASVILLASGCGSDRPAASTVQRSIPEPVDWRITRWGADPFARGAYSYLPVGTSARSRLDLGRPIDGRLFLAGEATEPDFPATVHGAHLSGLRAADRVRQARSGGTVIVVGAGASGLSAARRLADAGFEVTVLEARGRIGGRAWTDDFGGVPIDLGGSWLHGVGTNPLADLAGELGIELVQTDYDNAVLHDTDGSRLNWSRLDHLYEAVQAAVLDNPSTRAMGSELETIRAALPEGERHWFDYVVVSEVEHWWPAHVDDLALATAWEGATPRGGDFVPVTGYAPIIAELADGLDIRLGTPVSEVRWSGSEVALHTPDATFTADAVVVTLPLGVLQAGDVEFEPDLPHSHRVAIDMLGMGHMEKVVLRFPEAFWDTEVDLIGYVPAERGRFVEWYNAVPWTGAPILIGFNAGRTAQELSGWSDDEILESALDTLGRMFP
;
A
#
# COMPACT_ATOMS: atom_id res chain seq x y z
N MET A 1 26.34 25.17 7.95
CA MET A 1 27.20 24.76 6.82
C MET A 1 26.47 23.64 6.11
N LEU A 2 26.38 23.66 4.78
CA LEU A 2 25.77 22.58 4.01
C LEU A 2 26.85 21.53 3.73
N GLY A 3 26.75 20.37 4.39
CA GLY A 3 27.58 19.21 4.08
C GLY A 3 26.98 18.48 2.89
N GLY A 4 27.71 18.42 1.77
CA GLY A 4 27.28 17.63 0.62
C GLY A 4 27.32 16.14 0.95
N MET A 5 26.25 15.42 0.58
CA MET A 5 26.21 13.97 0.62
C MET A 5 26.37 13.44 -0.80
N ASP A 6 27.59 13.11 -1.20
CA ASP A 6 27.83 12.35 -2.43
C ASP A 6 27.12 10.99 -2.30
N ARG A 7 26.12 10.74 -3.15
CA ARG A 7 25.48 9.43 -3.31
C ARG A 7 25.79 8.88 -4.71
N PHE A 8 26.41 7.70 -4.73
CA PHE A 8 26.73 6.82 -5.85
C PHE A 8 27.83 7.24 -6.85
N PRO A 9 28.82 6.36 -7.12
CA PRO A 9 29.69 6.45 -8.30
C PRO A 9 28.99 5.88 -9.54
N ARG A 10 29.30 6.42 -10.73
CA ARG A 10 28.76 5.93 -12.01
C ARG A 10 29.55 4.74 -12.55
N THR A 11 28.90 3.58 -12.64
CA THR A 11 29.31 2.40 -13.43
C THR A 11 28.07 1.75 -14.04
N THR A 12 28.23 1.02 -15.14
CA THR A 12 27.14 0.32 -15.85
C THR A 12 26.53 -0.77 -14.96
N ILE A 13 25.22 -0.69 -14.68
CA ILE A 13 24.50 -1.51 -13.69
C ILE A 13 23.10 -1.81 -14.24
N GLY A 14 22.67 -3.08 -14.21
CA GLY A 14 21.30 -3.48 -14.57
C GLY A 14 20.26 -3.17 -13.48
N ARG A 15 19.10 -3.85 -13.51
CA ARG A 15 17.90 -3.63 -12.67
C ARG A 15 18.12 -3.21 -11.21
N ARG A 16 19.17 -3.75 -10.55
CA ARG A 16 19.67 -3.41 -9.20
C ARG A 16 19.62 -1.95 -8.73
N ASN A 17 19.61 -0.95 -9.61
CA ASN A 17 19.76 0.45 -9.21
C ASN A 17 18.50 1.34 -9.27
N PHE A 18 17.37 0.92 -9.88
CA PHE A 18 16.14 1.73 -9.80
C PHE A 18 15.66 1.81 -8.35
N LEU A 19 15.47 0.63 -7.72
CA LEU A 19 15.08 0.45 -6.32
C LEU A 19 16.11 0.99 -5.30
N ALA A 20 17.39 1.10 -5.68
CA ALA A 20 18.44 1.66 -4.81
C ALA A 20 18.58 3.18 -4.91
N GLY A 21 18.06 3.79 -5.99
CA GLY A 21 18.06 5.24 -6.22
C GLY A 21 16.78 5.91 -5.73
N ALA A 22 15.63 5.28 -5.95
CA ALA A 22 14.33 5.81 -5.55
C ALA A 22 14.13 5.73 -4.03
N GLY A 23 14.18 6.88 -3.35
CA GLY A 23 13.63 7.00 -1.99
C GLY A 23 12.13 7.09 -2.14
N ALA A 24 11.43 5.96 -2.01
CA ALA A 24 10.12 5.79 -2.61
C ALA A 24 9.13 5.08 -1.69
N SER A 25 8.10 5.79 -1.23
CA SER A 25 6.94 5.15 -0.61
C SER A 25 5.60 5.76 -1.04
N VAL A 26 5.03 5.19 -2.14
CA VAL A 26 3.72 4.48 -2.16
C VAL A 26 2.45 5.32 -1.78
N ILE A 27 1.26 5.49 -2.43
CA ILE A 27 0.49 5.14 -3.67
C ILE A 27 -0.79 6.10 -3.80
N LEU A 28 -1.47 6.48 -4.92
CA LEU A 28 -2.68 7.41 -4.92
C LEU A 28 -3.80 7.34 -6.05
N LEU A 29 -4.85 8.20 -5.95
CA LEU A 29 -5.92 8.61 -6.90
C LEU A 29 -5.37 9.29 -8.20
N ALA A 30 -6.17 9.81 -9.15
CA ALA A 30 -7.47 9.49 -9.79
C ALA A 30 -8.00 10.76 -10.51
N SER A 31 -8.61 10.72 -11.70
CA SER A 31 -9.78 9.88 -12.03
C SER A 31 -10.03 9.81 -13.55
N GLY A 32 -10.69 8.73 -14.02
CA GLY A 32 -11.51 8.70 -15.25
C GLY A 32 -10.78 8.70 -16.61
N CYS A 33 -11.33 8.14 -17.70
CA CYS A 33 -12.59 7.41 -17.90
C CYS A 33 -12.54 6.52 -19.16
N GLY A 34 -13.23 5.37 -19.14
CA GLY A 34 -13.70 4.66 -20.33
C GLY A 34 -12.91 3.41 -20.74
N SER A 35 -13.59 2.26 -20.79
CA SER A 35 -13.06 1.00 -21.32
C SER A 35 -14.10 0.24 -22.18
N ASP A 36 -13.60 -0.60 -23.09
CA ASP A 36 -14.39 -1.58 -23.83
C ASP A 36 -14.37 -2.93 -23.08
N ARG A 37 -15.51 -3.63 -23.04
CA ARG A 37 -15.63 -4.90 -22.31
C ARG A 37 -15.03 -6.06 -23.12
N PRO A 38 -14.20 -6.93 -22.51
CA PRO A 38 -13.90 -8.23 -23.10
C PRO A 38 -15.15 -9.08 -23.28
N ALA A 39 -15.20 -9.87 -24.35
CA ALA A 39 -16.16 -10.96 -24.47
C ALA A 39 -15.58 -12.23 -23.84
N ALA A 40 -16.44 -13.06 -23.23
CA ALA A 40 -16.02 -14.30 -22.56
C ALA A 40 -15.18 -15.21 -23.48
N SER A 41 -14.00 -15.58 -23.00
CA SER A 41 -12.94 -16.25 -23.76
C SER A 41 -13.08 -17.76 -23.65
N THR A 42 -13.68 -18.43 -24.65
CA THR A 42 -13.73 -19.91 -24.69
C THR A 42 -12.40 -20.53 -25.14
N VAL A 43 -11.28 -20.00 -24.66
CA VAL A 43 -9.95 -20.59 -24.84
C VAL A 43 -9.84 -21.75 -23.86
N GLN A 44 -9.63 -22.97 -24.39
CA GLN A 44 -9.36 -24.11 -23.54
C GLN A 44 -7.95 -23.98 -22.96
N ARG A 45 -7.88 -23.56 -21.69
CA ARG A 45 -6.64 -23.43 -20.92
C ARG A 45 -6.06 -24.82 -20.61
N SER A 46 -4.74 -24.88 -20.48
CA SER A 46 -3.97 -26.08 -20.10
C SER A 46 -3.57 -26.10 -18.62
N ILE A 47 -3.61 -24.94 -17.95
CA ILE A 47 -3.45 -24.82 -16.50
C ILE A 47 -4.61 -25.50 -15.75
N PRO A 48 -4.39 -26.03 -14.53
CA PRO A 48 -5.49 -26.52 -13.69
C PRO A 48 -6.37 -25.38 -13.19
N GLU A 49 -7.65 -25.68 -12.95
CA GLU A 49 -8.57 -24.76 -12.27
C GLU A 49 -8.15 -24.53 -10.79
N PRO A 50 -8.37 -23.34 -10.23
CA PRO A 50 -8.07 -23.06 -8.83
C PRO A 50 -9.06 -23.77 -7.89
N VAL A 51 -8.56 -24.21 -6.74
CA VAL A 51 -9.33 -24.91 -5.68
C VAL A 51 -9.83 -23.99 -4.57
N ASP A 52 -9.23 -22.79 -4.42
CA ASP A 52 -9.74 -21.67 -3.63
C ASP A 52 -9.20 -20.35 -4.19
N TRP A 53 -9.90 -19.23 -3.97
CA TRP A 53 -9.48 -17.90 -4.43
C TRP A 53 -9.97 -16.75 -3.55
N ARG A 54 -9.27 -15.61 -3.58
CA ARG A 54 -9.69 -14.34 -2.96
C ARG A 54 -9.43 -13.18 -3.91
N ILE A 55 -10.34 -12.21 -3.95
CA ILE A 55 -10.19 -10.95 -4.69
C ILE A 55 -10.36 -9.80 -3.69
N THR A 56 -9.45 -8.82 -3.71
CA THR A 56 -9.55 -7.64 -2.84
C THR A 56 -10.28 -6.50 -3.55
N ARG A 57 -10.91 -5.63 -2.76
CA ARG A 57 -11.63 -4.43 -3.23
C ARG A 57 -11.39 -3.24 -2.30
N TRP A 58 -10.14 -3.02 -1.88
CA TRP A 58 -9.72 -1.93 -1.00
C TRP A 58 -10.18 -0.54 -1.49
N GLY A 59 -10.24 -0.32 -2.80
CA GLY A 59 -10.78 0.89 -3.41
C GLY A 59 -12.27 1.14 -3.17
N ALA A 60 -13.07 0.07 -3.08
CA ALA A 60 -14.52 0.12 -2.86
C ALA A 60 -14.92 -0.07 -1.38
N ASP A 61 -14.02 -0.58 -0.55
CA ASP A 61 -14.22 -0.79 0.89
C ASP A 61 -14.45 0.57 1.61
N PRO A 62 -15.60 0.78 2.27
CA PRO A 62 -15.95 2.06 2.87
C PRO A 62 -15.06 2.46 4.06
N PHE A 63 -14.32 1.51 4.64
CA PHE A 63 -13.39 1.74 5.74
C PHE A 63 -11.92 1.64 5.28
N ALA A 64 -11.65 1.84 3.98
CA ALA A 64 -10.31 1.96 3.41
C ALA A 64 -10.27 3.00 2.26
N ARG A 65 -11.19 2.88 1.29
CA ARG A 65 -11.35 3.75 0.12
C ARG A 65 -10.04 3.96 -0.67
N GLY A 66 -9.33 2.85 -0.85
CA GLY A 66 -7.97 2.78 -1.39
C GLY A 66 -7.04 2.08 -0.40
N ALA A 67 -5.90 1.61 -0.92
CA ALA A 67 -4.99 0.74 -0.20
C ALA A 67 -3.84 1.51 0.51
N TYR A 68 -3.52 2.75 0.12
CA TYR A 68 -2.24 3.41 0.44
C TYR A 68 -2.24 4.94 0.11
N SER A 69 -1.18 5.73 0.46
CA SER A 69 -1.10 7.19 0.16
C SER A 69 0.27 7.85 -0.22
N TYR A 70 0.46 8.40 -1.45
CA TYR A 70 1.60 9.21 -2.04
C TYR A 70 1.46 10.76 -2.12
N LEU A 71 2.33 11.47 -2.89
CA LEU A 71 2.20 12.88 -3.37
C LEU A 71 1.68 13.11 -4.84
N PRO A 72 0.51 13.75 -5.06
CA PRO A 72 0.04 14.15 -6.40
C PRO A 72 0.88 15.22 -7.11
N VAL A 73 0.61 15.40 -8.40
CA VAL A 73 1.03 16.58 -9.16
C VAL A 73 0.66 17.86 -8.41
N GLY A 74 1.63 18.77 -8.25
CA GLY A 74 1.51 20.00 -7.46
C GLY A 74 1.86 19.85 -5.96
N THR A 75 1.93 18.62 -5.43
CA THR A 75 2.11 18.36 -4.00
C THR A 75 3.57 18.10 -3.61
N SER A 76 3.89 18.23 -2.31
CA SER A 76 5.18 17.88 -1.71
C SER A 76 4.99 17.20 -0.35
N ALA A 77 6.01 16.49 0.15
CA ALA A 77 6.01 15.77 1.44
C ALA A 77 5.56 16.59 2.65
N ARG A 78 5.62 17.93 2.53
CA ARG A 78 5.06 18.86 3.52
C ARG A 78 3.57 18.60 3.82
N SER A 79 2.76 18.14 2.87
CA SER A 79 1.34 17.87 3.14
C SER A 79 1.16 16.81 4.24
N ARG A 80 2.02 15.79 4.31
CA ARG A 80 1.99 14.78 5.39
C ARG A 80 2.32 15.37 6.75
N LEU A 81 3.34 16.23 6.79
CA LEU A 81 3.74 16.97 7.99
C LEU A 81 2.63 17.91 8.47
N ASP A 82 1.90 18.54 7.54
CA ASP A 82 0.83 19.50 7.84
C ASP A 82 -0.48 18.78 8.23
N LEU A 83 -0.79 17.63 7.63
CA LEU A 83 -1.87 16.71 8.03
C LEU A 83 -1.64 16.14 9.44
N GLY A 84 -0.42 15.69 9.73
CA GLY A 84 -0.10 15.07 11.01
C GLY A 84 -0.02 16.02 12.21
N ARG A 85 -0.23 17.34 12.05
CA ARG A 85 -0.06 18.32 13.15
C ARG A 85 -1.09 18.07 14.27
N PRO A 86 -0.71 18.19 15.55
CA PRO A 86 -1.66 18.11 16.66
C PRO A 86 -2.63 19.31 16.63
N ILE A 87 -3.89 19.07 16.97
CA ILE A 87 -4.96 20.07 16.99
C ILE A 87 -5.36 20.31 18.45
N ASP A 88 -5.09 21.52 18.93
CA ASP A 88 -5.58 22.08 20.21
C ASP A 88 -5.33 21.21 21.46
N GLY A 89 -4.29 20.36 21.42
CA GLY A 89 -3.96 19.41 22.49
C GLY A 89 -5.01 18.31 22.74
N ARG A 90 -6.01 18.19 21.85
CA ARG A 90 -7.19 17.31 21.98
C ARG A 90 -7.32 16.29 20.85
N LEU A 91 -7.09 16.69 19.61
CA LEU A 91 -7.28 15.85 18.42
C LEU A 91 -5.95 15.64 17.71
N PHE A 92 -5.59 14.38 17.46
CA PHE A 92 -4.32 13.99 16.84
C PHE A 92 -4.58 13.07 15.64
N LEU A 93 -4.20 13.49 14.43
CA LEU A 93 -4.26 12.62 13.26
C LEU A 93 -3.01 11.72 13.19
N ALA A 94 -3.24 10.44 12.92
CA ALA A 94 -2.21 9.44 12.65
C ALA A 94 -2.65 8.53 11.49
N GLY A 95 -1.82 7.54 11.17
CA GLY A 95 -1.93 6.74 9.95
C GLY A 95 -0.83 7.12 8.95
N GLU A 96 -0.57 6.21 8.03
CA GLU A 96 0.58 6.29 7.12
C GLU A 96 0.61 7.53 6.22
N ALA A 97 -0.54 8.13 5.92
CA ALA A 97 -0.65 9.43 5.24
C ALA A 97 0.02 10.59 5.98
N THR A 98 0.26 10.45 7.28
CA THR A 98 0.90 11.45 8.14
C THR A 98 2.39 11.21 8.36
N GLU A 99 2.96 10.16 7.77
CA GLU A 99 4.36 9.75 8.00
C GLU A 99 5.24 10.01 6.77
N PRO A 100 6.21 10.95 6.82
CA PRO A 100 7.03 11.30 5.65
C PRO A 100 8.22 10.36 5.40
N ASP A 101 8.69 9.63 6.43
CA ASP A 101 9.88 8.79 6.28
C ASP A 101 9.54 7.37 5.78
N PHE A 102 8.33 6.85 6.07
CA PHE A 102 7.88 5.54 5.58
C PHE A 102 6.42 5.53 5.10
N PRO A 103 6.00 6.48 4.25
CA PRO A 103 4.59 6.62 3.88
C PRO A 103 3.98 5.35 3.31
N ALA A 104 2.68 5.18 3.52
CA ALA A 104 1.89 4.03 3.11
C ALA A 104 2.32 2.61 3.54
N THR A 105 3.46 2.43 4.22
CA THR A 105 3.85 1.15 4.79
C THR A 105 3.12 0.84 6.11
N VAL A 106 3.03 -0.44 6.48
CA VAL A 106 2.46 -0.85 7.78
C VAL A 106 3.29 -0.32 8.95
N HIS A 107 4.62 -0.23 8.79
CA HIS A 107 5.50 0.33 9.82
C HIS A 107 5.43 1.86 9.90
N GLY A 108 5.18 2.58 8.80
CA GLY A 108 4.84 4.01 8.82
C GLY A 108 3.49 4.28 9.51
N ALA A 109 2.52 3.38 9.34
CA ALA A 109 1.29 3.43 10.13
C ALA A 109 1.59 3.25 11.63
N HIS A 110 2.36 2.23 12.03
CA HIS A 110 2.81 2.02 13.41
C HIS A 110 3.56 3.25 13.98
N LEU A 111 4.58 3.76 13.28
CA LEU A 111 5.40 4.91 13.69
C LEU A 111 4.57 6.19 13.88
N SER A 112 3.64 6.49 12.96
CA SER A 112 2.72 7.62 13.11
C SER A 112 1.81 7.49 14.33
N GLY A 113 1.45 6.26 14.71
CA GLY A 113 0.69 5.94 15.93
C GLY A 113 1.50 6.23 17.20
N LEU A 114 2.74 5.73 17.28
CA LEU A 114 3.66 6.05 18.38
C LEU A 114 3.89 7.56 18.50
N ARG A 115 4.04 8.26 17.36
CA ARG A 115 4.20 9.72 17.27
C ARG A 115 2.95 10.47 17.75
N ALA A 116 1.74 9.95 17.54
CA ALA A 116 0.53 10.55 18.06
C ALA A 116 0.38 10.33 19.57
N ALA A 117 0.64 9.12 20.06
CA ALA A 117 0.69 8.82 21.50
C ALA A 117 1.68 9.74 22.24
N ASP A 118 2.91 9.90 21.74
CA ASP A 118 3.90 10.78 22.36
C ASP A 118 3.53 12.28 22.28
N ARG A 119 2.66 12.69 21.37
CA ARG A 119 2.09 14.06 21.33
C ARG A 119 0.92 14.25 22.28
N VAL A 120 0.07 13.25 22.49
CA VAL A 120 -0.93 13.23 23.58
C VAL A 120 -0.22 13.37 24.93
N ARG A 121 0.86 12.60 25.15
CA ARG A 121 1.70 12.64 26.36
C ARG A 121 2.47 13.96 26.56
N GLN A 122 2.67 14.75 25.50
CA GLN A 122 3.22 16.10 25.59
C GLN A 122 2.14 17.15 25.92
N ALA A 123 0.90 16.92 25.52
CA ALA A 123 -0.23 17.81 25.80
C ALA A 123 -0.87 17.57 27.18
N ARG A 124 -0.86 16.32 27.69
CA ARG A 124 -1.52 15.90 28.94
C ARG A 124 -0.65 14.90 29.70
N SER A 125 -0.73 14.92 31.04
CA SER A 125 0.03 14.03 31.93
C SER A 125 -0.71 12.74 32.31
N GLY A 126 -1.84 12.45 31.67
CA GLY A 126 -2.77 11.35 31.98
C GLY A 126 -4.19 11.72 31.53
N GLY A 127 -5.15 10.85 31.81
CA GLY A 127 -6.56 11.01 31.45
C GLY A 127 -7.07 9.90 30.52
N THR A 128 -8.22 10.15 29.91
CA THR A 128 -8.93 9.23 29.01
C THR A 128 -8.61 9.51 27.54
N VAL A 129 -8.40 8.48 26.71
CA VAL A 129 -8.14 8.66 25.27
C VAL A 129 -8.96 7.69 24.45
N ILE A 130 -9.68 8.20 23.45
CA ILE A 130 -10.32 7.36 22.44
C ILE A 130 -9.42 7.27 21.21
N VAL A 131 -9.28 6.09 20.64
CA VAL A 131 -8.56 5.86 19.38
C VAL A 131 -9.53 5.38 18.32
N VAL A 132 -9.59 6.06 17.17
CA VAL A 132 -10.47 5.71 16.06
C VAL A 132 -9.71 4.89 15.02
N GLY A 133 -10.09 3.62 14.88
CA GLY A 133 -9.45 2.61 14.04
C GLY A 133 -8.52 1.69 14.85
N ALA A 134 -8.67 0.39 14.66
CA ALA A 134 -7.80 -0.67 15.21
C ALA A 134 -6.86 -1.25 14.14
N GLY A 135 -6.44 -0.42 13.18
CA GLY A 135 -5.29 -0.72 12.32
C GLY A 135 -3.96 -0.49 13.04
N ALA A 136 -2.84 -0.86 12.40
CA ALA A 136 -1.50 -0.80 13.01
C ALA A 136 -1.18 0.55 13.68
N SER A 137 -1.63 1.68 13.12
CA SER A 137 -1.43 3.00 13.72
C SER A 137 -2.20 3.19 15.03
N GLY A 138 -3.50 2.89 15.03
CA GLY A 138 -4.36 3.05 16.20
C GLY A 138 -3.96 2.10 17.34
N LEU A 139 -3.68 0.83 17.02
CA LEU A 139 -3.17 -0.15 17.99
C LEU A 139 -1.85 0.31 18.63
N SER A 140 -0.91 0.78 17.82
CA SER A 140 0.39 1.27 18.32
C SER A 140 0.26 2.55 19.16
N ALA A 141 -0.68 3.43 18.82
CA ALA A 141 -1.00 4.59 19.65
C ALA A 141 -1.64 4.15 20.98
N ALA A 142 -2.57 3.20 20.95
CA ALA A 142 -3.30 2.72 22.10
C ALA A 142 -2.42 1.96 23.11
N ARG A 143 -1.61 0.99 22.65
CA ARG A 143 -0.61 0.28 23.47
C ARG A 143 0.31 1.27 24.19
N ARG A 144 0.93 2.19 23.45
CA ARG A 144 1.85 3.19 24.02
C ARG A 144 1.20 4.21 24.97
N LEU A 145 -0.11 4.43 24.88
CA LEU A 145 -0.86 5.25 25.83
C LEU A 145 -1.26 4.46 27.09
N ALA A 146 -1.68 3.21 26.94
CA ALA A 146 -1.95 2.30 28.05
C ALA A 146 -0.67 2.03 28.89
N ASP A 147 0.46 1.76 28.23
CA ASP A 147 1.79 1.63 28.85
C ASP A 147 2.23 2.90 29.60
N ALA A 148 1.71 4.06 29.19
CA ALA A 148 1.95 5.36 29.83
C ALA A 148 0.92 5.69 30.94
N GLY A 149 -0.01 4.80 31.25
CA GLY A 149 -1.00 4.96 32.32
C GLY A 149 -2.23 5.80 31.96
N PHE A 150 -2.56 5.92 30.67
CA PHE A 150 -3.83 6.50 30.22
C PHE A 150 -4.93 5.43 30.20
N GLU A 151 -6.18 5.84 30.43
CA GLU A 151 -7.35 4.99 30.19
C GLU A 151 -7.69 5.06 28.69
N VAL A 152 -7.61 3.95 27.97
CA VAL A 152 -7.71 3.94 26.49
C VAL A 152 -8.82 3.00 26.02
N THR A 153 -9.69 3.50 25.14
CA THR A 153 -10.67 2.69 24.40
C THR A 153 -10.47 2.89 22.90
N VAL A 154 -10.36 1.80 22.14
CA VAL A 154 -10.26 1.82 20.67
C VAL A 154 -11.64 1.55 20.07
N LEU A 155 -12.08 2.38 19.12
CA LEU A 155 -13.33 2.21 18.37
C LEU A 155 -12.99 1.82 16.93
N GLU A 156 -13.44 0.65 16.47
CA GLU A 156 -13.19 0.12 15.12
C GLU A 156 -14.51 -0.17 14.42
N ALA A 157 -14.66 0.34 13.19
CA ALA A 157 -15.87 0.20 12.40
C ALA A 157 -16.13 -1.25 11.93
N ARG A 158 -15.05 -2.00 11.66
CA ARG A 158 -15.09 -3.39 11.18
C ARG A 158 -15.36 -4.38 12.32
N GLY A 159 -15.80 -5.57 11.96
CA GLY A 159 -15.82 -6.74 12.85
C GLY A 159 -14.44 -7.38 13.09
N ARG A 160 -13.33 -6.71 12.75
CA ARG A 160 -11.95 -7.19 12.93
C ARG A 160 -10.95 -6.05 13.10
N ILE A 161 -9.83 -6.33 13.75
CA ILE A 161 -8.66 -5.43 13.83
C ILE A 161 -7.80 -5.47 12.54
N GLY A 162 -6.69 -4.73 12.54
CA GLY A 162 -5.65 -4.73 11.50
C GLY A 162 -5.90 -3.76 10.34
N GLY A 163 -7.15 -3.49 9.99
CA GLY A 163 -7.51 -2.58 8.90
C GLY A 163 -6.97 -3.08 7.56
N ARG A 164 -5.98 -2.38 7.00
CA ARG A 164 -5.25 -2.71 5.75
C ARG A 164 -4.03 -3.63 5.93
N ALA A 165 -3.70 -4.01 7.15
CA ALA A 165 -2.92 -5.23 7.43
C ALA A 165 -3.93 -6.32 7.78
N TRP A 166 -4.14 -7.29 6.87
CA TRP A 166 -5.16 -8.32 7.02
C TRP A 166 -4.69 -9.63 6.38
N THR A 167 -4.44 -10.62 7.23
CA THR A 167 -4.22 -12.01 6.88
C THR A 167 -5.54 -12.79 6.88
N ASP A 168 -5.77 -13.61 5.86
CA ASP A 168 -6.85 -14.58 5.77
C ASP A 168 -6.33 -16.01 6.04
N ASP A 169 -7.19 -16.90 6.55
CA ASP A 169 -6.91 -18.34 6.62
C ASP A 169 -7.35 -19.00 5.31
N PHE A 170 -6.42 -19.08 4.36
CA PHE A 170 -6.65 -19.53 3.00
C PHE A 170 -6.58 -21.07 2.90
N GLY A 171 -7.31 -21.76 3.80
CA GLY A 171 -7.39 -23.21 3.89
C GLY A 171 -6.20 -23.84 4.62
N GLY A 172 -5.94 -23.39 5.86
CA GLY A 172 -4.80 -23.79 6.69
C GLY A 172 -3.49 -23.07 6.34
N VAL A 173 -3.57 -21.95 5.60
CA VAL A 173 -2.42 -21.21 5.07
C VAL A 173 -2.65 -19.70 5.25
N PRO A 174 -1.79 -18.97 5.96
CA PRO A 174 -1.93 -17.52 6.12
C PRO A 174 -1.56 -16.79 4.82
N ILE A 175 -2.48 -15.96 4.31
CA ILE A 175 -2.20 -15.05 3.18
C ILE A 175 -2.62 -13.62 3.54
N ASP A 176 -1.69 -12.66 3.42
CA ASP A 176 -2.02 -11.24 3.56
C ASP A 176 -2.73 -10.70 2.32
N LEU A 177 -4.02 -10.41 2.47
CA LEU A 177 -4.85 -9.68 1.50
C LEU A 177 -4.50 -8.18 1.48
N GLY A 178 -3.92 -7.68 2.57
CA GLY A 178 -3.43 -6.30 2.72
C GLY A 178 -1.96 -6.14 2.33
N GLY A 179 -1.22 -5.28 3.06
CA GLY A 179 0.24 -5.26 2.97
C GLY A 179 0.85 -6.60 3.43
N SER A 180 1.79 -7.15 2.65
CA SER A 180 2.43 -8.46 2.93
C SER A 180 3.88 -8.34 3.39
N TRP A 181 4.58 -7.26 3.01
CA TRP A 181 6.02 -7.11 3.26
C TRP A 181 6.32 -6.28 4.50
N LEU A 182 7.33 -6.71 5.25
CA LEU A 182 8.14 -5.91 6.15
C LEU A 182 9.28 -5.30 5.32
N HIS A 183 9.01 -4.18 4.63
CA HIS A 183 10.04 -3.48 3.87
C HIS A 183 11.17 -2.99 4.79
N GLY A 184 12.42 -3.07 4.34
CA GLY A 184 13.61 -2.57 5.04
C GLY A 184 13.79 -3.09 6.46
N VAL A 185 13.85 -4.42 6.66
CA VAL A 185 13.88 -5.08 7.98
C VAL A 185 14.94 -4.55 8.96
N GLY A 186 16.11 -4.11 8.48
CA GLY A 186 17.17 -3.50 9.31
C GLY A 186 16.90 -2.05 9.75
N THR A 187 15.70 -1.54 9.50
CA THR A 187 15.20 -0.21 9.88
C THR A 187 13.73 -0.21 10.33
N ASN A 188 13.07 -1.37 10.34
CA ASN A 188 11.63 -1.50 10.47
C ASN A 188 11.28 -2.14 11.83
N PRO A 189 10.66 -1.41 12.78
CA PRO A 189 10.40 -1.91 14.14
C PRO A 189 9.39 -3.07 14.20
N LEU A 190 8.62 -3.31 13.13
CA LEU A 190 7.74 -4.49 13.05
C LEU A 190 8.52 -5.77 12.68
N ALA A 191 9.74 -5.65 12.14
CA ALA A 191 10.64 -6.78 11.95
C ALA A 191 11.33 -7.19 13.27
N ASP A 192 11.69 -6.22 14.12
CA ASP A 192 12.14 -6.48 15.49
C ASP A 192 11.05 -7.23 16.27
N LEU A 193 9.80 -6.72 16.23
CA LEU A 193 8.65 -7.35 16.88
C LEU A 193 8.32 -8.75 16.32
N ALA A 194 8.48 -8.97 15.02
CA ALA A 194 8.36 -10.30 14.42
C ALA A 194 9.42 -11.28 14.98
N GLY A 195 10.66 -10.79 15.19
CA GLY A 195 11.72 -11.55 15.85
C GLY A 195 11.44 -11.86 17.32
N GLU A 196 10.87 -10.91 18.07
CA GLU A 196 10.43 -11.13 19.47
C GLU A 196 9.30 -12.17 19.57
N LEU A 197 8.39 -12.19 18.60
CA LEU A 197 7.33 -13.19 18.46
C LEU A 197 7.82 -14.53 17.89
N GLY A 198 9.08 -14.66 17.48
CA GLY A 198 9.65 -15.87 16.90
C GLY A 198 9.13 -16.21 15.50
N ILE A 199 8.64 -15.22 14.75
CA ILE A 199 8.10 -15.37 13.40
C ILE A 199 9.26 -15.49 12.40
N GLU A 200 9.23 -16.54 11.58
CA GLU A 200 10.18 -16.68 10.46
C GLU A 200 9.86 -15.68 9.35
N LEU A 201 10.91 -15.04 8.83
CA LEU A 201 10.82 -14.03 7.76
C LEU A 201 11.51 -14.57 6.50
N VAL A 202 10.77 -14.70 5.41
CA VAL A 202 11.29 -15.11 4.10
C VAL A 202 11.62 -13.86 3.29
N GLN A 203 12.85 -13.75 2.79
CA GLN A 203 13.25 -12.62 1.94
C GLN A 203 12.51 -12.68 0.61
N THR A 204 12.10 -11.53 0.08
CA THR A 204 11.78 -11.39 -1.36
C THR A 204 13.04 -11.01 -2.12
N ASP A 205 13.54 -11.88 -3.00
CA ASP A 205 14.56 -11.50 -3.98
C ASP A 205 13.88 -11.05 -5.27
N TYR A 206 13.73 -9.74 -5.43
CA TYR A 206 13.15 -9.16 -6.64
C TYR A 206 13.91 -9.55 -7.92
N ASP A 207 15.22 -9.83 -7.87
CA ASP A 207 16.03 -10.27 -9.03
C ASP A 207 15.85 -11.77 -9.32
N ASN A 208 15.23 -12.54 -8.42
CA ASN A 208 14.79 -13.93 -8.65
C ASN A 208 13.45 -13.98 -9.41
N ALA A 209 13.44 -13.36 -10.59
CA ALA A 209 12.23 -13.11 -11.37
C ALA A 209 12.34 -13.58 -12.82
N VAL A 210 11.22 -14.03 -13.37
CA VAL A 210 11.08 -14.49 -14.76
C VAL A 210 10.01 -13.67 -15.50
N LEU A 211 10.21 -13.43 -16.79
CA LEU A 211 9.33 -12.59 -17.61
C LEU A 211 8.74 -13.37 -18.80
N HIS A 212 7.47 -13.12 -19.09
CA HIS A 212 6.79 -13.55 -20.31
C HIS A 212 6.46 -12.35 -21.20
N ASP A 213 6.72 -12.46 -22.50
CA ASP A 213 6.24 -11.51 -23.51
C ASP A 213 4.74 -11.71 -23.79
N THR A 214 4.15 -10.83 -24.59
CA THR A 214 2.70 -10.78 -24.87
C THR A 214 2.11 -12.11 -25.38
N ASP A 215 2.91 -12.89 -26.12
CA ASP A 215 2.56 -14.19 -26.70
C ASP A 215 2.76 -15.38 -25.74
N GLY A 216 3.18 -15.13 -24.49
CA GLY A 216 3.48 -16.15 -23.50
C GLY A 216 4.92 -16.67 -23.52
N SER A 217 5.72 -16.32 -24.52
CA SER A 217 7.12 -16.78 -24.61
C SER A 217 8.00 -16.14 -23.53
N ARG A 218 9.04 -16.86 -23.07
CA ARG A 218 9.98 -16.33 -22.07
C ARG A 218 10.80 -15.18 -22.67
N LEU A 219 10.68 -13.99 -22.06
CA LEU A 219 11.39 -12.78 -22.45
C LEU A 219 12.65 -12.62 -21.61
N ASN A 220 13.77 -12.24 -22.23
CA ASN A 220 14.99 -11.92 -21.51
C ASN A 220 14.95 -10.45 -21.03
N TRP A 221 15.10 -10.25 -19.72
CA TRP A 221 15.20 -8.93 -19.07
C TRP A 221 16.17 -7.97 -19.77
N SER A 222 17.29 -8.47 -20.33
CA SER A 222 18.28 -7.62 -21.02
C SER A 222 17.78 -7.00 -22.34
N ARG A 223 16.55 -7.28 -22.76
CA ARG A 223 15.85 -6.58 -23.85
C ARG A 223 15.19 -5.28 -23.37
N LEU A 224 15.02 -5.13 -22.05
CA LEU A 224 14.38 -3.99 -21.41
C LEU A 224 15.39 -3.01 -20.79
N ASP A 225 16.68 -3.36 -20.69
CA ASP A 225 17.71 -2.57 -19.99
C ASP A 225 17.69 -1.07 -20.38
N HIS A 226 17.57 -0.75 -21.67
CA HIS A 226 17.53 0.65 -22.14
C HIS A 226 16.21 1.37 -21.81
N LEU A 227 15.11 0.63 -21.65
CA LEU A 227 13.82 1.16 -21.21
C LEU A 227 13.84 1.40 -19.69
N TYR A 228 14.43 0.50 -18.91
CA TYR A 228 14.72 0.68 -17.49
C TYR A 228 15.60 1.91 -17.24
N GLU A 229 16.72 2.05 -17.97
CA GLU A 229 17.59 3.24 -17.90
C GLU A 229 16.83 4.53 -18.25
N ALA A 230 15.96 4.50 -19.26
CA ALA A 230 15.17 5.67 -19.69
C ALA A 230 14.09 6.08 -18.67
N VAL A 231 13.34 5.12 -18.10
CA VAL A 231 12.37 5.38 -17.02
C VAL A 231 13.10 5.88 -15.78
N GLN A 232 14.24 5.28 -15.43
CA GLN A 232 15.07 5.73 -14.30
C GLN A 232 15.52 7.19 -14.46
N ALA A 233 16.08 7.55 -15.61
CA ALA A 233 16.55 8.90 -15.87
C ALA A 233 15.41 9.93 -15.84
N ALA A 234 14.25 9.60 -16.41
CA ALA A 234 13.08 10.49 -16.41
C ALA A 234 12.51 10.74 -15.01
N VAL A 235 12.40 9.68 -14.20
CA VAL A 235 11.74 9.73 -12.89
C VAL A 235 12.67 10.24 -11.78
N LEU A 236 13.95 9.83 -11.79
CA LEU A 236 14.88 10.15 -10.71
C LEU A 236 15.62 11.48 -10.93
N ASP A 237 16.19 11.78 -12.10
CA ASP A 237 17.14 12.91 -12.22
C ASP A 237 16.51 14.32 -12.06
N ASN A 238 15.18 14.44 -11.92
CA ASN A 238 14.45 15.71 -11.90
C ASN A 238 13.33 15.82 -10.82
N PRO A 239 13.66 15.73 -9.52
CA PRO A 239 12.69 15.84 -8.42
C PRO A 239 11.93 17.18 -8.47
N SER A 240 10.64 17.12 -8.83
CA SER A 240 9.78 18.29 -8.97
C SER A 240 8.30 17.94 -8.80
N THR A 241 7.44 18.93 -8.60
CA THR A 241 5.99 18.72 -8.41
C THR A 241 5.21 18.50 -9.73
N ARG A 242 5.91 18.16 -10.82
CA ARG A 242 5.33 17.97 -12.16
C ARG A 242 4.97 16.50 -12.40
N ALA A 243 4.03 16.24 -13.30
CA ALA A 243 3.56 14.90 -13.65
C ALA A 243 4.67 14.01 -14.24
N MET A 244 4.87 12.82 -13.69
CA MET A 244 5.80 11.81 -14.26
C MET A 244 5.41 11.46 -15.70
N GLY A 245 4.11 11.31 -15.97
CA GLY A 245 3.56 10.94 -17.28
C GLY A 245 3.97 11.87 -18.41
N SER A 246 4.17 13.17 -18.12
CA SER A 246 4.60 14.14 -19.12
C SER A 246 6.05 13.93 -19.63
N GLU A 247 6.93 13.42 -18.77
CA GLU A 247 8.30 13.02 -19.18
C GLU A 247 8.28 11.65 -19.84
N LEU A 248 7.51 10.70 -19.28
CA LEU A 248 7.46 9.32 -19.76
C LEU A 248 6.80 9.19 -21.14
N GLU A 249 5.71 9.92 -21.43
CA GLU A 249 5.11 9.94 -22.77
C GLU A 249 6.03 10.62 -23.79
N THR A 250 6.88 11.59 -23.38
CA THR A 250 7.89 12.18 -24.26
C THR A 250 8.91 11.14 -24.73
N ILE A 251 9.29 10.20 -23.86
CA ILE A 251 10.13 9.04 -24.21
C ILE A 251 9.34 8.04 -25.07
N ARG A 252 8.14 7.65 -24.62
CA ARG A 252 7.26 6.66 -25.27
C ARG A 252 6.91 7.03 -26.72
N ALA A 253 6.65 8.30 -26.98
CA ALA A 253 6.38 8.81 -28.32
C ALA A 253 7.60 8.68 -29.25
N ALA A 254 8.81 8.81 -28.72
CA ALA A 254 10.07 8.69 -29.47
C ALA A 254 10.50 7.23 -29.73
N LEU A 255 10.01 6.27 -28.94
CA LEU A 255 10.30 4.84 -29.13
C LEU A 255 9.66 4.27 -30.41
N PRO A 256 10.29 3.25 -31.03
CA PRO A 256 9.65 2.44 -32.08
C PRO A 256 8.32 1.87 -31.59
N GLU A 257 7.32 1.81 -32.48
CA GLU A 257 5.97 1.31 -32.14
C GLU A 257 6.01 -0.08 -31.48
N GLY A 258 6.85 -0.99 -31.99
CA GLY A 258 7.05 -2.32 -31.44
C GLY A 258 7.74 -2.38 -30.07
N GLU A 259 8.33 -1.29 -29.55
CA GLU A 259 8.93 -1.24 -28.21
C GLU A 259 8.00 -0.58 -27.17
N ARG A 260 6.94 0.13 -27.60
CA ARG A 260 6.07 0.89 -26.69
C ARG A 260 5.36 0.02 -25.67
N HIS A 261 4.94 -1.19 -26.03
CA HIS A 261 4.30 -2.13 -25.11
C HIS A 261 5.24 -2.64 -23.99
N TRP A 262 6.53 -2.83 -24.30
CA TRP A 262 7.56 -3.11 -23.29
C TRP A 262 7.84 -1.89 -22.40
N PHE A 263 7.83 -0.68 -22.96
CA PHE A 263 7.95 0.54 -22.16
C PHE A 263 6.74 0.76 -21.25
N ASP A 264 5.52 0.52 -21.74
CA ASP A 264 4.30 0.52 -20.96
C ASP A 264 4.34 -0.53 -19.83
N TYR A 265 4.90 -1.71 -20.08
CA TYR A 265 5.18 -2.70 -19.02
C TYR A 265 6.13 -2.15 -17.95
N VAL A 266 7.31 -1.64 -18.32
CA VAL A 266 8.31 -1.09 -17.35
C VAL A 266 7.73 0.10 -16.57
N VAL A 267 6.94 0.97 -17.21
CA VAL A 267 6.27 2.07 -16.51
C VAL A 267 5.25 1.55 -15.49
N VAL A 268 4.51 0.48 -15.80
CA VAL A 268 3.59 -0.10 -14.81
C VAL A 268 4.34 -0.86 -13.71
N SER A 269 5.29 -1.74 -14.02
CA SER A 269 5.97 -2.56 -13.00
C SER A 269 6.84 -1.72 -12.05
N GLU A 270 7.59 -0.73 -12.57
CA GLU A 270 8.54 0.04 -11.76
C GLU A 270 7.95 1.33 -11.18
N VAL A 271 6.82 1.81 -11.70
CA VAL A 271 6.18 3.05 -11.23
C VAL A 271 4.74 2.80 -10.78
N GLU A 272 3.86 2.35 -11.67
CA GLU A 272 2.43 2.23 -11.31
C GLU A 272 2.09 1.05 -10.39
N HIS A 273 3.01 0.12 -10.10
CA HIS A 273 2.90 -0.94 -9.08
C HIS A 273 3.52 -0.56 -7.72
N TRP A 274 4.51 0.33 -7.72
CA TRP A 274 5.07 0.95 -6.51
C TRP A 274 4.24 2.14 -6.03
N TRP A 275 3.46 2.76 -6.92
CA TRP A 275 2.59 3.89 -6.62
C TRP A 275 1.07 3.76 -6.93
N PRO A 276 0.48 2.56 -7.20
CA PRO A 276 -0.88 2.30 -7.68
C PRO A 276 -1.81 3.48 -7.94
N ALA A 277 -1.37 4.24 -8.95
CA ALA A 277 -1.98 5.38 -9.61
C ALA A 277 -1.46 5.41 -11.05
N HIS A 278 -1.93 6.34 -11.87
CA HIS A 278 -1.30 6.58 -13.17
C HIS A 278 -0.13 7.54 -13.05
N VAL A 279 0.85 7.43 -13.95
CA VAL A 279 1.98 8.37 -14.01
C VAL A 279 1.57 9.83 -14.24
N ASP A 280 0.39 10.10 -14.80
CA ASP A 280 -0.16 11.47 -14.92
C ASP A 280 -0.60 12.08 -13.59
N ASP A 281 -1.02 11.25 -12.63
CA ASP A 281 -1.47 11.67 -11.31
C ASP A 281 -0.27 11.81 -10.32
N LEU A 282 0.90 11.29 -10.69
CA LEU A 282 2.14 11.21 -9.90
C LEU A 282 3.02 12.45 -10.07
N ALA A 283 3.47 13.07 -8.97
CA ALA A 283 4.59 14.02 -9.03
C ALA A 283 5.95 13.30 -9.16
N LEU A 284 6.90 13.84 -9.93
CA LEU A 284 8.29 13.36 -9.97
C LEU A 284 8.94 13.32 -8.58
N ALA A 285 8.58 14.24 -7.69
CA ALA A 285 9.04 14.28 -6.30
C ALA A 285 8.63 13.05 -5.46
N THR A 286 7.66 12.24 -5.92
CA THR A 286 7.22 11.04 -5.19
C THR A 286 8.27 9.92 -5.20
N ALA A 287 9.10 9.84 -6.25
CA ALA A 287 10.26 8.95 -6.31
C ALA A 287 11.44 9.38 -5.41
N TRP A 288 11.23 10.44 -4.63
CA TRP A 288 12.16 11.03 -3.67
C TRP A 288 11.52 11.23 -2.28
N GLU A 289 10.35 10.65 -2.03
CA GLU A 289 9.71 10.65 -0.73
C GLU A 289 9.92 9.33 0.03
N GLY A 290 10.51 9.46 1.23
CA GLY A 290 10.80 8.38 2.15
C GLY A 290 12.26 8.34 2.57
N ALA A 291 12.52 7.73 3.72
CA ALA A 291 13.84 7.30 4.13
C ALA A 291 14.23 6.05 3.32
N THR A 292 15.51 5.93 2.94
CA THR A 292 16.01 4.74 2.22
C THR A 292 15.89 3.50 3.13
N PRO A 293 15.06 2.49 2.78
CA PRO A 293 14.93 1.26 3.57
C PRO A 293 16.26 0.49 3.59
N ARG A 294 16.53 -0.29 4.65
CA ARG A 294 17.78 -1.06 4.77
C ARG A 294 17.53 -2.48 5.26
N GLY A 295 18.30 -3.43 4.75
CA GLY A 295 18.21 -4.85 5.11
C GLY A 295 17.42 -5.72 4.13
N GLY A 296 16.73 -5.13 3.15
CA GLY A 296 15.86 -5.86 2.23
C GLY A 296 14.44 -6.04 2.77
N ASP A 297 13.58 -6.63 1.94
CA ASP A 297 12.15 -6.73 2.16
C ASP A 297 11.74 -8.20 2.33
N PHE A 298 10.93 -8.49 3.35
CA PHE A 298 10.64 -9.84 3.81
C PHE A 298 9.14 -10.04 4.06
N VAL A 299 8.64 -11.25 3.86
CA VAL A 299 7.28 -11.66 4.22
C VAL A 299 7.34 -12.54 5.49
N PRO A 300 6.55 -12.24 6.54
CA PRO A 300 6.39 -13.15 7.67
C PRO A 300 5.61 -14.41 7.24
N VAL A 301 6.12 -15.61 7.56
CA VAL A 301 5.44 -16.89 7.21
C VAL A 301 4.03 -17.02 7.80
N THR A 302 3.71 -16.23 8.83
CA THR A 302 2.41 -16.17 9.49
C THR A 302 1.44 -15.14 8.90
N GLY A 303 1.88 -14.35 7.91
CA GLY A 303 1.29 -13.05 7.60
C GLY A 303 1.40 -12.06 8.77
N TYR A 304 0.81 -10.87 8.61
CA TYR A 304 0.80 -9.81 9.62
C TYR A 304 -0.06 -10.09 10.86
N ALA A 305 -0.95 -11.10 10.85
CA ALA A 305 -1.93 -11.32 11.91
C ALA A 305 -1.36 -11.42 13.35
N PRO A 306 -0.25 -12.16 13.63
CA PRO A 306 0.29 -12.21 14.99
C PRO A 306 0.90 -10.87 15.45
N ILE A 307 1.54 -10.14 14.53
CA ILE A 307 2.10 -8.80 14.79
C ILE A 307 0.97 -7.82 15.16
N ILE A 308 -0.15 -7.89 14.45
CA ILE A 308 -1.35 -7.09 14.72
C ILE A 308 -2.05 -7.54 16.02
N ALA A 309 -2.03 -8.82 16.36
CA ALA A 309 -2.57 -9.34 17.62
C ALA A 309 -1.76 -8.88 18.84
N GLU A 310 -0.43 -8.90 18.78
CA GLU A 310 0.45 -8.41 19.85
C GLU A 310 0.28 -6.89 20.09
N LEU A 311 0.17 -6.10 19.02
CA LEU A 311 -0.16 -4.67 19.13
C LEU A 311 -1.57 -4.42 19.73
N ALA A 312 -2.44 -5.43 19.75
CA ALA A 312 -3.80 -5.34 20.27
C ALA A 312 -3.98 -5.97 21.67
N ASP A 313 -2.98 -6.68 22.20
CA ASP A 313 -3.13 -7.44 23.45
C ASP A 313 -3.45 -6.54 24.65
N GLY A 314 -4.36 -7.01 25.51
CA GLY A 314 -4.80 -6.30 26.71
C GLY A 314 -5.58 -4.99 26.49
N LEU A 315 -5.84 -4.57 25.25
CA LEU A 315 -6.54 -3.31 24.95
C LEU A 315 -8.08 -3.44 24.98
N ASP A 316 -8.76 -2.38 25.40
CA ASP A 316 -10.22 -2.26 25.27
C ASP A 316 -10.61 -1.85 23.84
N ILE A 317 -10.94 -2.84 23.00
CA ILE A 317 -11.27 -2.64 21.58
C ILE A 317 -12.76 -2.92 21.34
N ARG A 318 -13.49 -1.90 20.85
CA ARG A 318 -14.89 -1.97 20.44
C ARG A 318 -14.97 -2.14 18.92
N LEU A 319 -15.08 -3.38 18.48
CA LEU A 319 -15.35 -3.74 17.09
C LEU A 319 -16.79 -3.38 16.69
N GLY A 320 -17.06 -3.30 15.38
CA GLY A 320 -18.40 -2.99 14.85
C GLY A 320 -18.95 -1.64 15.28
N THR A 321 -18.09 -0.70 15.68
CA THR A 321 -18.42 0.58 16.31
C THR A 321 -17.96 1.74 15.42
N PRO A 322 -18.65 2.00 14.28
CA PRO A 322 -18.29 3.08 13.37
C PRO A 322 -18.58 4.45 13.99
N VAL A 323 -17.55 5.31 14.02
CA VAL A 323 -17.69 6.72 14.37
C VAL A 323 -18.18 7.49 13.15
N SER A 324 -19.23 8.29 13.28
CA SER A 324 -19.75 9.17 12.22
C SER A 324 -19.49 10.66 12.47
N GLU A 325 -19.19 11.05 13.71
CA GLU A 325 -18.93 12.44 14.09
C GLU A 325 -17.92 12.52 15.24
N VAL A 326 -16.97 13.46 15.16
CA VAL A 326 -15.96 13.78 16.18
C VAL A 326 -16.12 15.25 16.58
N ARG A 327 -16.79 15.49 17.71
CA ARG A 327 -16.83 16.80 18.38
C ARG A 327 -15.57 16.98 19.22
N TRP A 328 -14.85 18.10 19.03
CA TRP A 328 -13.60 18.37 19.76
C TRP A 328 -13.49 19.79 20.33
N SER A 329 -14.58 20.58 20.27
CA SER A 329 -14.67 21.83 21.02
C SER A 329 -15.02 21.61 22.50
N GLY A 330 -14.34 22.34 23.39
CA GLY A 330 -14.56 22.28 24.84
C GLY A 330 -13.37 21.75 25.63
N SER A 331 -13.63 21.20 26.82
CA SER A 331 -12.62 20.58 27.70
C SER A 331 -12.29 19.13 27.34
N GLU A 332 -13.24 18.46 26.69
CA GLU A 332 -13.35 17.03 26.45
C GLU A 332 -13.81 16.82 25.00
N VAL A 333 -13.48 15.69 24.38
CA VAL A 333 -13.94 15.33 23.04
C VAL A 333 -15.10 14.33 23.12
N ALA A 334 -16.00 14.35 22.15
CA ALA A 334 -17.12 13.40 22.05
C ALA A 334 -17.17 12.79 20.65
N LEU A 335 -17.33 11.47 20.60
CA LEU A 335 -17.42 10.68 19.38
C LEU A 335 -18.78 10.01 19.32
N HIS A 336 -19.52 10.26 18.25
CA HIS A 336 -20.85 9.70 18.05
C HIS A 336 -20.81 8.51 17.08
N THR A 337 -21.56 7.48 17.42
CA THR A 337 -21.77 6.26 16.63
C THR A 337 -23.29 6.01 16.50
N PRO A 338 -23.76 5.06 15.67
CA PRO A 338 -25.19 4.77 15.55
C PRO A 338 -25.89 4.40 16.87
N ASP A 339 -25.16 3.75 17.79
CA ASP A 339 -25.72 3.19 19.03
C ASP A 339 -25.33 3.95 20.30
N ALA A 340 -24.27 4.77 20.27
CA ALA A 340 -23.68 5.36 21.47
C ALA A 340 -22.96 6.71 21.22
N THR A 341 -22.65 7.39 22.32
CA THR A 341 -21.69 8.49 22.34
C THR A 341 -20.62 8.15 23.36
N PHE A 342 -19.35 8.28 22.97
CA PHE A 342 -18.18 8.07 23.81
C PHE A 342 -17.50 9.42 24.05
N THR A 343 -17.00 9.69 25.25
CA THR A 343 -16.28 10.94 25.56
C THR A 343 -14.92 10.66 26.20
N ALA A 344 -13.97 11.57 26.01
CA ALA A 344 -12.60 11.43 26.51
C ALA A 344 -11.85 12.76 26.60
N ASP A 345 -10.76 12.80 27.36
CA ASP A 345 -9.85 13.95 27.42
C ASP A 345 -9.26 14.30 26.04
N ALA A 346 -8.96 13.30 25.21
CA ALA A 346 -8.38 13.44 23.88
C ALA A 346 -8.81 12.31 22.91
N VAL A 347 -8.57 12.52 21.62
CA VAL A 347 -8.77 11.51 20.55
C VAL A 347 -7.56 11.41 19.63
N VAL A 348 -7.18 10.17 19.31
CA VAL A 348 -6.26 9.85 18.19
C VAL A 348 -7.09 9.27 17.05
N VAL A 349 -7.13 9.94 15.90
CA VAL A 349 -7.89 9.49 14.73
C VAL A 349 -6.93 8.86 13.72
N THR A 350 -7.13 7.58 13.41
CA THR A 350 -6.26 6.82 12.48
C THR A 350 -7.01 6.30 11.25
N LEU A 351 -8.05 7.04 10.84
CA LEU A 351 -8.83 6.77 9.64
C LEU A 351 -7.92 6.81 8.38
N PRO A 352 -8.07 5.87 7.43
CA PRO A 352 -7.42 5.95 6.12
C PRO A 352 -7.75 7.27 5.42
N LEU A 353 -6.78 7.82 4.68
CA LEU A 353 -6.96 9.13 4.04
C LEU A 353 -8.16 9.16 3.08
N GLY A 354 -8.42 8.10 2.33
CA GLY A 354 -9.62 8.00 1.46
C GLY A 354 -10.95 8.16 2.21
N VAL A 355 -11.01 7.76 3.50
CA VAL A 355 -12.19 7.96 4.37
C VAL A 355 -12.30 9.41 4.83
N LEU A 356 -11.17 10.05 5.15
CA LEU A 356 -11.13 11.50 5.44
C LEU A 356 -11.53 12.35 4.22
N GLN A 357 -11.14 11.92 3.01
CA GLN A 357 -11.50 12.59 1.75
C GLN A 357 -12.96 12.41 1.34
N ALA A 358 -13.54 11.24 1.63
CA ALA A 358 -14.96 10.99 1.38
C ALA A 358 -15.88 11.80 2.32
N GLY A 359 -15.37 12.27 3.46
CA GLY A 359 -16.14 12.98 4.47
C GLY A 359 -17.09 12.07 5.26
N ASP A 360 -16.81 10.77 5.34
CA ASP A 360 -17.67 9.80 6.05
C ASP A 360 -17.76 10.05 7.58
N VAL A 361 -16.86 10.87 8.11
CA VAL A 361 -16.79 11.26 9.52
C VAL A 361 -16.76 12.78 9.62
N GLU A 362 -17.81 13.35 10.20
CA GLU A 362 -17.92 14.80 10.43
C GLU A 362 -17.03 15.24 11.60
N PHE A 363 -16.52 16.48 11.55
CA PHE A 363 -15.69 17.07 12.62
C PHE A 363 -16.31 18.40 13.06
N GLU A 364 -16.64 18.54 14.35
CA GLU A 364 -17.19 19.80 14.90
C GLU A 364 -16.25 20.42 15.96
N PRO A 365 -15.68 21.61 15.71
CA PRO A 365 -15.69 22.37 14.45
C PRO A 365 -14.83 21.70 13.37
N ASP A 366 -14.85 22.22 12.13
CA ASP A 366 -14.00 21.72 11.05
C ASP A 366 -12.54 21.53 11.50
N LEU A 367 -11.87 20.49 10.98
CA LEU A 367 -10.40 20.40 11.02
C LEU A 367 -9.76 21.71 10.48
N PRO A 368 -8.65 22.20 11.07
CA PRO A 368 -8.03 23.45 10.63
C PRO A 368 -7.69 23.46 9.14
N HIS A 369 -7.69 24.66 8.53
CA HIS A 369 -7.52 24.81 7.07
C HIS A 369 -6.27 24.11 6.51
N SER A 370 -5.15 24.09 7.26
CA SER A 370 -3.94 23.34 6.90
C SER A 370 -4.15 21.84 6.76
N HIS A 371 -4.97 21.26 7.62
CA HIS A 371 -5.29 19.83 7.62
C HIS A 371 -6.23 19.50 6.46
N ARG A 372 -7.25 20.33 6.20
CA ARG A 372 -8.17 20.13 5.06
C ARG A 372 -7.43 20.22 3.73
N VAL A 373 -6.62 21.26 3.54
CA VAL A 373 -5.75 21.38 2.35
C VAL A 373 -4.79 20.18 2.22
N ALA A 374 -4.32 19.60 3.33
CA ALA A 374 -3.50 18.39 3.26
C ALA A 374 -4.30 17.11 2.95
N ILE A 375 -5.59 17.03 3.36
CA ILE A 375 -6.55 15.98 2.97
C ILE A 375 -6.93 16.10 1.48
N ASP A 376 -6.97 17.32 0.94
CA ASP A 376 -7.28 17.57 -0.47
C ASP A 376 -6.07 17.35 -1.39
N MET A 377 -4.86 17.75 -0.93
CA MET A 377 -3.63 17.74 -1.73
C MET A 377 -2.86 16.41 -1.68
N LEU A 378 -3.19 15.49 -0.76
CA LEU A 378 -2.88 14.06 -0.82
C LEU A 378 -4.20 13.35 -1.20
N GLY A 379 -4.25 12.24 -1.93
CA GLY A 379 -5.53 11.53 -2.16
C GLY A 379 -5.51 10.08 -2.70
N MET A 380 -6.21 9.17 -2.03
CA MET A 380 -5.97 7.70 -1.88
C MET A 380 -5.87 6.75 -3.12
N GLY A 381 -4.93 5.79 -3.13
CA GLY A 381 -4.66 4.95 -4.33
C GLY A 381 -5.10 3.49 -4.31
N HIS A 382 -5.06 2.85 -5.49
CA HIS A 382 -5.78 1.62 -5.78
C HIS A 382 -4.86 0.47 -6.18
N MET A 383 -4.61 -0.46 -5.26
CA MET A 383 -3.98 -1.75 -5.53
C MET A 383 -4.97 -2.84 -5.14
N GLU A 384 -5.19 -3.81 -6.02
CA GLU A 384 -5.99 -4.99 -5.72
C GLU A 384 -5.25 -6.28 -6.06
N LYS A 385 -5.50 -7.32 -5.25
CA LYS A 385 -4.91 -8.66 -5.41
C LYS A 385 -5.96 -9.65 -5.88
N VAL A 386 -5.51 -10.60 -6.70
CA VAL A 386 -6.19 -11.87 -6.95
C VAL A 386 -5.30 -12.99 -6.45
N VAL A 387 -5.71 -13.63 -5.36
CA VAL A 387 -5.01 -14.78 -4.75
C VAL A 387 -5.67 -16.05 -5.29
N LEU A 388 -4.89 -16.94 -5.90
CA LEU A 388 -5.36 -18.20 -6.48
C LEU A 388 -4.60 -19.37 -5.87
N ARG A 389 -5.29 -20.37 -5.31
CA ARG A 389 -4.73 -21.64 -4.88
C ARG A 389 -5.03 -22.71 -5.92
N PHE A 390 -4.03 -23.45 -6.36
CA PHE A 390 -4.15 -24.51 -7.35
C PHE A 390 -4.05 -25.91 -6.70
N PRO A 391 -4.41 -27.01 -7.38
CA PRO A 391 -4.18 -28.36 -6.86
C PRO A 391 -2.69 -28.73 -6.82
N GLU A 392 -1.90 -28.21 -7.77
CA GLU A 392 -0.45 -28.36 -7.89
C GLU A 392 0.15 -27.12 -8.54
N ALA A 393 1.46 -26.88 -8.36
CA ALA A 393 2.16 -25.77 -9.01
C ALA A 393 2.55 -26.15 -10.45
N PHE A 394 2.15 -25.33 -11.41
CA PHE A 394 2.48 -25.49 -12.84
C PHE A 394 3.52 -24.45 -13.32
N TRP A 395 3.99 -23.60 -12.42
CA TRP A 395 5.07 -22.63 -12.63
C TRP A 395 6.36 -23.13 -11.96
N ASP A 396 7.46 -22.40 -12.15
CA ASP A 396 8.73 -22.66 -11.46
C ASP A 396 8.58 -22.28 -9.97
N THR A 397 8.71 -23.24 -9.06
CA THR A 397 8.49 -23.00 -7.62
C THR A 397 9.63 -22.20 -6.96
N GLU A 398 10.78 -22.12 -7.61
CA GLU A 398 12.01 -21.56 -7.04
C GLU A 398 12.18 -20.06 -7.36
N VAL A 399 11.28 -19.45 -8.15
CA VAL A 399 11.29 -18.00 -8.46
C VAL A 399 10.37 -17.24 -7.53
N ASP A 400 10.72 -16.02 -7.16
CA ASP A 400 9.87 -15.16 -6.33
C ASP A 400 8.75 -14.53 -7.17
N LEU A 401 9.08 -14.01 -8.36
CA LEU A 401 8.19 -13.18 -9.18
C LEU A 401 8.08 -13.69 -10.62
N ILE A 402 6.87 -13.58 -11.17
CA ILE A 402 6.54 -13.88 -12.57
C ILE A 402 5.94 -12.62 -13.19
N GLY A 403 6.69 -11.97 -14.07
CA GLY A 403 6.23 -10.82 -14.85
C GLY A 403 5.55 -11.26 -16.15
N TYR A 404 4.56 -10.47 -16.59
CA TYR A 404 3.91 -10.57 -17.89
C TYR A 404 3.89 -9.22 -18.58
N VAL A 405 4.20 -9.17 -19.87
CA VAL A 405 3.92 -8.03 -20.75
C VAL A 405 2.52 -8.20 -21.33
N PRO A 406 1.48 -7.50 -20.84
CA PRO A 406 0.12 -7.74 -21.30
C PRO A 406 -0.18 -7.00 -22.61
N ALA A 407 -1.07 -7.59 -23.41
CA ALA A 407 -1.66 -6.94 -24.58
C ALA A 407 -2.52 -5.70 -24.22
N GLU A 408 -2.92 -5.58 -22.95
CA GLU A 408 -3.73 -4.49 -22.41
C GLU A 408 -3.03 -3.90 -21.18
N ARG A 409 -2.68 -2.61 -21.26
CA ARG A 409 -1.72 -1.96 -20.35
C ARG A 409 -2.08 -2.17 -18.87
N GLY A 410 -1.12 -2.71 -18.13
CA GLY A 410 -1.19 -2.84 -16.67
C GLY A 410 -2.07 -3.97 -16.14
N ARG A 411 -2.69 -4.79 -17.00
CA ARG A 411 -3.50 -5.93 -16.56
C ARG A 411 -2.61 -7.11 -16.18
N PHE A 412 -2.57 -7.44 -14.89
CA PHE A 412 -1.80 -8.56 -14.31
C PHE A 412 -0.33 -8.62 -14.76
N VAL A 413 0.39 -7.49 -14.73
CA VAL A 413 1.81 -7.41 -15.16
C VAL A 413 2.76 -8.18 -14.24
N GLU A 414 2.34 -8.50 -13.02
CA GLU A 414 3.19 -9.12 -12.00
C GLU A 414 2.38 -10.08 -11.13
N TRP A 415 3.00 -11.23 -10.87
CA TRP A 415 2.49 -12.29 -10.01
C TRP A 415 3.58 -12.69 -9.01
N TYR A 416 3.20 -12.79 -7.74
CA TYR A 416 4.08 -13.22 -6.66
C TYR A 416 3.81 -14.69 -6.31
N ASN A 417 4.86 -15.51 -6.35
CA ASN A 417 4.82 -16.93 -6.03
C ASN A 417 4.80 -17.11 -4.51
N ALA A 418 3.74 -17.69 -3.96
CA ALA A 418 3.59 -17.88 -2.53
C ALA A 418 4.12 -19.22 -1.99
N VAL A 419 4.63 -20.10 -2.85
CA VAL A 419 5.28 -21.36 -2.43
C VAL A 419 6.43 -21.13 -1.43
N PRO A 420 7.34 -20.14 -1.57
CA PRO A 420 8.52 -20.01 -0.71
C PRO A 420 8.25 -19.77 0.78
N TRP A 421 7.14 -19.12 1.16
CA TRP A 421 6.78 -18.88 2.57
C TRP A 421 5.55 -19.67 3.06
N THR A 422 4.78 -20.31 2.16
CA THR A 422 3.59 -21.10 2.54
C THR A 422 3.75 -22.61 2.34
N GLY A 423 4.66 -23.05 1.47
CA GLY A 423 4.74 -24.42 0.98
C GLY A 423 3.53 -24.88 0.14
N ALA A 424 2.61 -23.97 -0.22
CA ALA A 424 1.38 -24.27 -0.95
C ALA A 424 1.39 -23.66 -2.37
N PRO A 425 0.79 -24.33 -3.37
CA PRO A 425 0.72 -23.85 -4.76
C PRO A 425 -0.26 -22.67 -4.87
N ILE A 426 0.22 -21.48 -4.54
CA ILE A 426 -0.54 -20.23 -4.54
C ILE A 426 0.19 -19.17 -5.38
N LEU A 427 -0.56 -18.47 -6.23
CA LEU A 427 -0.11 -17.27 -6.93
C LEU A 427 -0.92 -16.05 -6.49
N ILE A 428 -0.27 -14.90 -6.41
CA ILE A 428 -0.89 -13.61 -6.08
C ILE A 428 -0.66 -12.65 -7.24
N GLY A 429 -1.68 -12.41 -8.07
CA GLY A 429 -1.63 -11.45 -9.16
C GLY A 429 -2.04 -10.05 -8.71
N PHE A 430 -1.31 -9.03 -9.16
CA PHE A 430 -1.59 -7.63 -8.81
C PHE A 430 -2.18 -6.85 -9.98
N ASN A 431 -3.10 -5.93 -9.68
CA ASN A 431 -3.48 -4.85 -10.57
C ASN A 431 -3.46 -3.53 -9.81
N ALA A 432 -3.03 -2.47 -10.47
CA ALA A 432 -2.74 -1.19 -9.84
C ALA A 432 -3.35 0.00 -10.59
N GLY A 433 -3.45 1.15 -9.91
CA GLY A 433 -3.81 2.43 -10.50
C GLY A 433 -5.13 2.39 -11.27
N ARG A 434 -5.10 2.83 -12.54
CA ARG A 434 -6.30 2.88 -13.39
C ARG A 434 -6.86 1.50 -13.71
N THR A 435 -6.02 0.47 -13.79
CA THR A 435 -6.45 -0.92 -14.01
C THR A 435 -7.14 -1.48 -12.77
N ALA A 436 -6.64 -1.20 -11.57
CA ALA A 436 -7.33 -1.54 -10.31
C ALA A 436 -8.68 -0.83 -10.19
N GLN A 437 -8.74 0.47 -10.55
CA GLN A 437 -9.99 1.23 -10.57
C GLN A 437 -11.02 0.64 -11.55
N GLU A 438 -10.58 0.21 -12.74
CA GLU A 438 -11.45 -0.44 -13.71
C GLU A 438 -12.02 -1.77 -13.19
N LEU A 439 -11.15 -2.68 -12.76
CA LEU A 439 -11.53 -4.00 -12.25
C LEU A 439 -12.42 -3.91 -11.00
N SER A 440 -12.32 -2.81 -10.22
CA SER A 440 -13.21 -2.59 -9.06
C SER A 440 -14.71 -2.57 -9.43
N GLY A 441 -15.05 -2.26 -10.69
CA GLY A 441 -16.41 -2.29 -11.23
C GLY A 441 -16.83 -3.61 -11.88
N TRP A 442 -15.94 -4.60 -11.99
CA TRP A 442 -16.20 -5.93 -12.55
C TRP A 442 -16.69 -6.90 -11.48
N SER A 443 -17.40 -7.96 -11.85
CA SER A 443 -17.72 -9.08 -10.94
C SER A 443 -16.50 -9.93 -10.60
N ASP A 444 -16.57 -10.71 -9.52
CA ASP A 444 -15.49 -11.61 -9.12
C ASP A 444 -15.19 -12.67 -10.21
N ASP A 445 -16.22 -13.20 -10.86
CA ASP A 445 -16.09 -14.16 -11.97
C ASP A 445 -15.35 -13.56 -13.18
N GLU A 446 -15.65 -12.30 -13.55
CA GLU A 446 -14.97 -11.61 -14.67
C GLU A 446 -13.48 -11.33 -14.37
N ILE A 447 -13.15 -11.01 -13.11
CA ILE A 447 -11.77 -10.80 -12.65
C ILE A 447 -11.01 -12.13 -12.61
N LEU A 448 -11.63 -13.19 -12.07
CA LEU A 448 -11.08 -14.54 -12.02
C LEU A 448 -10.82 -15.10 -13.42
N GLU A 449 -11.78 -14.95 -14.33
CA GLU A 449 -11.63 -15.36 -15.73
C GLU A 449 -10.47 -14.60 -16.38
N SER A 450 -10.35 -13.29 -16.19
CA SER A 450 -9.23 -12.49 -16.69
C SER A 450 -7.87 -12.86 -16.08
N ALA A 451 -7.86 -13.30 -14.83
CA ALA A 451 -6.67 -13.79 -14.13
C ALA A 451 -6.21 -15.13 -14.75
N LEU A 452 -7.14 -16.08 -14.94
CA LEU A 452 -6.88 -17.39 -15.53
C LEU A 452 -6.52 -17.30 -17.01
N ASP A 453 -7.13 -16.39 -17.78
CA ASP A 453 -6.75 -16.12 -19.18
C ASP A 453 -5.35 -15.52 -19.32
N THR A 454 -4.85 -14.83 -18.29
CA THR A 454 -3.48 -14.31 -18.24
C THR A 454 -2.49 -15.43 -17.93
N LEU A 455 -2.76 -16.23 -16.88
CA LEU A 455 -1.93 -17.38 -16.52
C LEU A 455 -1.86 -18.42 -17.65
N GLY A 456 -2.99 -18.72 -18.31
CA GLY A 456 -3.07 -19.66 -19.42
C GLY A 456 -2.34 -19.21 -20.71
N ARG A 457 -1.93 -17.94 -20.80
CA ARG A 457 -1.01 -17.47 -21.87
C ARG A 457 0.45 -17.70 -21.49
N MET A 458 0.82 -17.45 -20.24
CA MET A 458 2.18 -17.66 -19.75
C MET A 458 2.55 -19.14 -19.64
N PHE A 459 1.58 -20.00 -19.34
CA PHE A 459 1.76 -21.43 -19.12
C PHE A 459 0.85 -22.28 -20.06
N PRO A 460 1.17 -22.33 -21.37
CA PRO A 460 0.38 -23.01 -22.40
C PRO A 460 0.65 -24.52 -22.52
#